data_AF-X1E680-F1
#
_entry.id   AF-X1E680-F1
#
_cell.length_a   1.000
_cell.length_b   1.000
_cell.length_c   1.000
_cell.angle_alpha   90.00
_cell.angle_beta   90.00
_cell.angle_gamma   90.00
#
_symmetry.space_group_name_H-M   'P 1'
#
loop_
_entity.id
_entity.type
_entity.pdbx_description
1 polymer ?
#
loop_
_entity_poly.entity_id
_entity_poly.type
_entity_poly.pdbx_seq_one_letter_code
_entity_poly.pdbx_strand_id
1 'polypeptide(L)' 'MKWMIYGANGYTGELIAREAARRGLKPVLAGRSREKIELLARELGLEARGFGLD' A
#
# COMPACT_ATOMS: atom_id res chain seq x y z
N MET A 1 -9.27 -2.94 -13.27
CA MET A 1 -9.78 -3.63 -12.06
C MET A 1 -9.10 -3.01 -10.84
N LYS A 2 -9.85 -2.58 -9.82
CA LYS A 2 -9.30 -1.93 -8.62
C LYS A 2 -9.12 -2.99 -7.54
N TRP A 3 -7.87 -3.24 -7.13
CA TRP A 3 -7.48 -4.24 -6.13
C TRP A 3 -6.52 -3.62 -5.11
N MET A 4 -6.25 -4.31 -4.02
CA MET A 4 -5.47 -3.76 -2.90
C MET A 4 -4.44 -4.75 -2.38
N ILE A 5 -3.39 -4.20 -1.77
CA ILE A 5 -2.39 -4.95 -0.98
C ILE A 5 -2.66 -4.59 0.48
N TYR A 6 -3.31 -5.49 1.22
CA TYR A 6 -3.47 -5.34 2.67
C TYR A 6 -2.23 -5.85 3.40
N GLY A 7 -1.73 -5.07 4.36
CA GLY A 7 -0.42 -5.29 4.97
C GLY A 7 0.72 -4.68 4.16
N ALA A 8 0.46 -3.67 3.33
CA ALA A 8 1.45 -3.06 2.45
C ALA A 8 2.63 -2.40 3.19
N ASN A 9 2.47 -2.05 4.47
CA ASN A 9 3.54 -1.52 5.32
C ASN A 9 4.24 -2.59 6.19
N GLY A 10 4.01 -3.88 5.92
CA GLY A 10 4.80 -4.98 6.46
C GLY A 10 5.96 -5.33 5.52
N TYR A 11 6.94 -6.11 6.00
CA TYR A 11 8.16 -6.42 5.23
C TYR A 11 7.87 -6.94 3.82
N THR A 12 7.12 -8.04 3.70
CA THR A 12 6.79 -8.62 2.38
C THR A 12 5.81 -7.74 1.60
N GLY A 13 4.84 -7.13 2.27
CA GLY A 13 3.85 -6.27 1.62
C GLY A 13 4.47 -5.05 0.95
N GLU A 14 5.50 -4.47 1.56
CA GLU A 14 6.24 -3.35 0.99
C GLU A 14 7.01 -3.77 -0.26
N LEU A 15 7.69 -4.91 -0.24
CA LEU A 15 8.39 -5.45 -1.41
C LEU A 15 7.41 -5.70 -2.58
N ILE A 16 6.23 -6.26 -2.29
CA ILE A 16 5.18 -6.49 -3.30
C ILE A 16 4.64 -5.15 -3.83
N ALA A 17 4.40 -4.16 -2.97
CA ALA A 17 3.90 -2.84 -3.36
C ALA A 17 4.89 -2.12 -4.29
N ARG A 18 6.18 -2.13 -3.93
CA ARG A 18 7.26 -1.54 -4.74
C ARG A 18 7.37 -2.22 -6.10
N GLU A 19 7.34 -3.55 -6.14
CA GLU A 19 7.40 -4.30 -7.39
C GLU A 19 6.16 -4.08 -8.26
N ALA A 20 4.96 -4.02 -7.65
CA ALA A 20 3.73 -3.70 -8.37
C ALA A 20 3.78 -2.31 -9.00
N ALA A 21 4.21 -1.30 -8.25
CA ALA A 21 4.40 0.07 -8.74
C ALA A 21 5.45 0.12 -9.87
N ARG A 22 6.59 -0.58 -9.71
CA ARG A 22 7.63 -0.69 -10.73
C ARG A 22 7.11 -1.31 -12.04
N ARG A 23 6.15 -2.23 -11.96
CA ARG A 23 5.46 -2.82 -13.12
C ARG A 23 4.33 -1.95 -13.70
N GLY A 24 4.11 -0.75 -13.17
CA GLY A 24 3.03 0.16 -13.60
C GLY A 24 1.65 -0.25 -13.11
N LEU A 25 1.55 -1.21 -12.19
CA LEU A 25 0.29 -1.58 -11.56
C LEU A 25 -0.11 -0.51 -10.54
N LYS A 26 -1.42 -0.34 -10.36
CA LYS A 26 -1.99 0.68 -9.46
C LYS A 26 -2.86 0.06 -8.36
N PRO A 27 -2.31 -0.81 -7.49
CA PRO A 27 -3.06 -1.28 -6.33
C PRO A 27 -3.30 -0.16 -5.32
N VAL A 28 -4.35 -0.30 -4.52
CA VAL A 28 -4.52 0.49 -3.30
C VAL A 28 -3.66 -0.12 -2.20
N LEU A 29 -2.81 0.67 -1.56
CA LEU A 29 -2.03 0.23 -0.39
C LEU A 29 -2.90 0.31 0.85
N ALA A 30 -2.91 -0.75 1.65
CA ALA A 30 -3.76 -0.82 2.82
C ALA A 30 -3.09 -1.49 4.02
N GLY A 31 -3.51 -1.09 5.21
CA GLY A 31 -2.99 -1.65 6.46
C GLY A 31 -3.53 -0.93 7.69
N ARG A 32 -3.11 -1.42 8.86
CA ARG A 32 -3.61 -0.95 10.16
C ARG A 32 -3.13 0.45 10.54
N SER A 33 -1.88 0.77 10.22
CA SER A 33 -1.31 2.09 10.49
C SER A 33 -1.53 2.99 9.28
N ARG A 34 -2.52 3.87 9.37
CA ARG A 34 -2.84 4.84 8.31
C ARG A 34 -1.64 5.67 7.89
N GLU A 35 -0.91 6.22 8.86
CA GLU A 35 0.28 7.05 8.60
C GLU A 35 1.35 6.31 7.78
N LYS A 36 1.73 5.09 8.19
CA LYS A 36 2.73 4.29 7.47
C LYS A 36 2.29 3.95 6.05
N ILE A 37 1.00 3.68 5.85
CA ILE A 37 0.44 3.36 4.53
C ILE A 37 0.41 4.60 3.63
N GLU A 38 0.02 5.76 4.17
CA GLU A 38 0.01 7.02 3.42
C GLU A 38 1.42 7.44 2.99
N LEU A 39 2.43 7.24 3.85
CA LEU A 39 3.83 7.51 3.51
C LEU A 39 4.29 6.66 2.31
N LEU A 40 4.10 5.34 2.38
CA LEU A 40 4.49 4.42 1.30
C LEU A 40 3.71 4.71 0.01
N ALA A 41 2.42 5.01 0.10
CA ALA A 41 1.59 5.32 -1.06
C ALA A 41 2.03 6.62 -1.75
N ARG A 42 2.41 7.65 -0.99
CA ARG A 42 2.98 8.89 -1.54
C ARG A 42 4.30 8.63 -2.26
N GLU A 43 5.18 7.82 -1.67
CA GLU A 43 6.46 7.44 -2.28
C GLU A 43 6.25 6.73 -3.62
N LEU A 44 5.26 5.84 -3.71
CA LEU A 44 4.99 5.02 -4.90
C LEU A 44 3.99 5.63 -5.88
N GLY A 45 3.41 6.80 -5.58
CA GLY A 45 2.36 7.42 -6.39
C GLY A 45 1.07 6.59 -6.45
N LEU A 46 0.72 5.90 -5.36
CA LEU A 46 -0.43 5.01 -5.24
C LEU A 46 -1.50 5.59 -4.30
N GLU A 47 -2.70 5.01 -4.35
CA GLU A 47 -3.77 5.31 -3.39
C GLU A 47 -3.54 4.57 -2.06
N ALA A 48 -3.95 5.18 -0.95
CA ALA A 48 -3.85 4.62 0.41
C ALA A 48 -5.23 4.41 1.06
N ARG A 49 -5.38 3.35 1.86
CA ARG A 49 -6.52 3.14 2.76
C ARG A 49 -6.07 2.55 4.11
N GLY A 50 -6.23 3.31 5.18
CA GLY A 50 -6.01 2.83 6.55
C GLY A 50 -7.24 2.13 7.11
N PHE A 51 -7.04 1.01 7.80
CA PHE A 51 -8.08 0.25 8.50
C PHE A 51 -7.69 0.10 9.97
N GLY A 52 -8.06 1.09 10.78
CA GLY A 52 -7.91 1.02 12.23
C GLY A 52 -8.72 -0.13 12.81
N LEU A 53 -8.31 -0.60 13.98
CA LEU A 53 -9.07 -1.53 14.81
C LEU A 53 -9.61 -0.67 15.96
N ASP A 54 -10.77 -0.05 15.76
CA ASP A 54 -11.56 0.51 16.86
C ASP A 54 -12.22 -0.63 17.66
#